data_AF-A0A397W380-F1
#
_entry.id   AF-A0A397W380-F1
#
_cell.length_a   1.000
_cell.length_b   1.000
_cell.length_c   1.000
_cell.angle_alpha   90.00
_cell.angle_beta   90.00
_cell.angle_gamma   90.00
#
_symmetry.space_group_name_H-M   'P 1'
#
loop_
_entity.id
_entity.type
_entity.pdbx_description
1 polymer ?
#
loop_
_entity_poly.entity_id
_entity_poly.type
_entity_poly.pdbx_seq_one_letter_code
_entity_poly.pdbx_strand_id
1 'polypeptide(L)'
;MSITLEDTSTQQSALLATVNGGYAIVNANFTNDDSSLLAKSGGLYASFISFNLSLPIRQAQLYQVTLDNITYNGLYCDYDTLGYICVISVNITNPSTNNQEIYYLKVHFLTSGTVINVKFIKNIPNVIGLSKQSWKMETMPFGGYILENTANNIHYIYAYNDENDTQISSPIQFNTNLFDVNAIMKNNNSFLFASPYTSNTQWSLLNFQLPKVLNRANNFGNIQISNINPPNGAYVDSSTKSLKITFYKPVLLSTGNITIYKASNDSERQSSAATMTDQVSISPDGLTVSIKIVESTFNEYGEKYYIRMDANFVKDRNLSEPLSGIDKRIVVYESSNVLYIFLAVIFFLYIYVHSINT
;
A
#
# COMPACT_ATOMS: atom_id res chain seq x y z
N MET A 1 8.05 18.48 17.70
CA MET A 1 9.34 18.02 18.26
C MET A 1 10.29 17.89 17.09
N SER A 2 11.29 18.76 17.02
CA SER A 2 12.32 18.75 15.99
C SER A 2 13.19 17.51 16.18
N ILE A 3 13.09 16.56 15.26
CA ILE A 3 14.09 15.51 15.11
C ILE A 3 15.31 16.22 14.54
N THR A 4 16.27 16.56 15.39
CA THR A 4 17.61 16.95 14.94
C THR A 4 18.28 15.68 14.43
N LEU A 5 18.23 15.49 13.11
CA LEU A 5 19.18 14.63 12.42
C LEU A 5 20.54 15.32 12.59
N GLU A 6 21.48 14.65 13.26
CA GLU A 6 22.86 15.14 13.28
C GLU A 6 23.36 15.20 11.84
N ASP A 7 23.60 16.42 11.39
CA ASP A 7 24.08 16.74 10.05
C ASP A 7 25.54 16.28 9.93
N THR A 8 25.70 14.99 9.65
CA THR A 8 26.93 14.46 9.05
C THR A 8 26.65 14.31 7.56
N SER A 9 27.51 14.92 6.74
CA SER A 9 27.26 15.35 5.36
C SER A 9 27.03 14.24 4.32
N THR A 10 26.69 13.01 4.70
CA THR A 10 26.45 11.86 3.79
C THR A 10 25.24 10.99 4.16
N GLN A 11 24.44 11.40 5.13
CA GLN A 11 23.27 10.63 5.58
C GLN A 11 22.03 10.91 4.70
N GLN A 12 21.42 9.84 4.17
CA GLN A 12 20.13 9.91 3.48
C GLN A 12 19.04 9.30 4.37
N SER A 13 17.85 9.91 4.40
CA SER A 13 16.75 9.46 5.26
C SER A 13 15.43 9.43 4.51
N ALA A 14 14.60 8.42 4.77
CA ALA A 14 13.24 8.30 4.26
C ALA A 14 12.26 8.05 5.41
N LEU A 15 11.09 8.68 5.34
CA LEU A 15 10.01 8.50 6.30
C LEU A 15 8.90 7.66 5.67
N LEU A 16 8.45 6.63 6.40
CA LEU A 16 7.42 5.69 5.96
C LEU A 16 6.27 5.70 6.96
N ALA A 17 5.04 5.64 6.47
CA ALA A 17 3.92 5.21 7.30
C ALA A 17 3.95 3.68 7.43
N THR A 18 3.79 3.17 8.63
CA THR A 18 3.63 1.72 8.85
C THR A 18 2.17 1.32 8.73
N VAL A 19 1.92 0.08 8.33
CA VAL A 19 0.57 -0.51 8.23
C VAL A 19 -0.23 -0.34 9.54
N ASN A 20 0.45 -0.37 10.69
CA ASN A 20 -0.17 -0.29 12.02
C ASN A 20 -0.40 1.15 12.50
N GLY A 21 -0.30 2.16 11.64
CA GLY A 21 -0.52 3.58 11.98
C GLY A 21 0.65 4.27 12.69
N GLY A 22 1.76 3.57 12.92
CA GLY A 22 3.03 4.19 13.33
C GLY A 22 3.85 4.70 12.13
N TYR A 23 5.10 5.05 12.38
CA TYR A 23 6.05 5.50 11.35
C TYR A 23 7.37 4.73 11.43
N ALA A 24 8.07 4.64 10.31
CA ALA A 24 9.45 4.15 10.28
C ALA A 24 10.34 5.20 9.64
N ILE A 25 11.51 5.41 10.24
CA ILE A 25 12.57 6.25 9.69
C ILE A 25 13.66 5.30 9.20
N VAL A 26 13.92 5.32 7.90
CA VAL A 26 14.97 4.54 7.27
C VAL A 26 16.14 5.46 6.98
N ASN A 27 17.33 5.12 7.47
CA ASN A 27 18.53 5.91 7.33
C ASN A 27 19.62 5.10 6.63
N ALA A 28 20.21 5.67 5.58
CA ALA A 28 21.44 5.19 4.99
C ALA A 28 22.59 6.06 5.54
N ASN A 29 23.55 5.42 6.19
CA ASN A 29 24.72 6.11 6.72
C ASN A 29 25.99 5.36 6.34
N PHE A 30 27.07 6.11 6.16
CA PHE A 30 28.38 5.63 5.78
C PHE A 30 29.45 6.31 6.64
N THR A 31 30.43 5.53 7.07
CA THR A 31 31.61 5.95 7.83
C THR A 31 32.85 5.41 7.15
N ASN A 32 33.77 6.29 6.74
CA ASN A 32 35.12 5.90 6.36
C ASN A 32 35.89 5.50 7.63
N ASP A 33 35.84 4.24 8.02
CA ASP A 33 36.64 3.72 9.12
C ASP A 33 37.65 2.70 8.60
N ASP A 34 38.85 3.17 8.25
CA ASP A 34 39.95 2.37 7.71
C ASP A 34 40.62 1.47 8.79
N SER A 35 40.07 1.40 10.01
CA SER A 35 40.70 0.70 11.13
C SER A 35 40.69 -0.83 11.02
N SER A 36 39.82 -1.43 10.19
CA SER A 36 39.87 -2.88 9.92
C SER A 36 39.28 -3.28 8.56
N LEU A 37 39.80 -4.36 7.96
CA LEU A 37 39.27 -4.98 6.72
C LEU A 37 37.81 -5.48 6.81
N LEU A 38 37.26 -5.59 8.03
CA LEU A 38 35.88 -5.99 8.29
C LEU A 38 35.04 -4.83 8.83
N ALA A 39 35.60 -3.61 8.88
CA ALA A 39 34.89 -2.43 9.33
C ALA A 39 33.69 -2.21 8.41
N LYS A 40 32.55 -1.91 9.03
CA LYS A 40 31.34 -1.61 8.28
C LYS A 40 31.47 -0.21 7.74
N SER A 41 31.80 -0.11 6.46
CA SER A 41 31.94 1.20 5.83
C SER A 41 30.56 1.86 5.69
N GLY A 42 29.47 1.13 5.42
CA GLY A 42 28.12 1.72 5.41
C GLY A 42 26.97 0.75 5.60
N GLY A 43 25.76 1.28 5.78
CA GLY A 43 24.58 0.46 5.95
C GLY A 43 23.25 1.20 5.90
N LEU A 44 22.18 0.41 5.78
CA LEU A 44 20.80 0.83 5.84
C LEU A 44 20.16 0.34 7.14
N TYR A 45 19.54 1.24 7.88
CA TYR A 45 18.94 0.97 9.17
C TYR A 45 17.52 1.54 9.21
N ALA A 46 16.59 0.80 9.80
CA ALA A 46 15.21 1.24 10.00
C ALA A 46 14.90 1.36 11.49
N SER A 47 14.37 2.52 11.89
CA SER A 47 13.87 2.80 13.24
C SER A 47 12.36 2.88 13.21
N PHE A 48 11.68 1.99 13.95
CA PHE A 48 10.23 1.91 13.98
C PHE A 48 9.67 2.60 15.23
N ILE A 49 8.74 3.52 15.01
CA ILE A 49 8.04 4.30 16.02
C ILE A 49 6.56 3.92 15.96
N SER A 50 6.04 3.30 17.02
CA SER A 50 4.61 2.93 17.05
C SER A 50 3.71 4.15 17.21
N PHE A 51 2.44 3.97 16.84
CA PHE A 51 1.41 4.98 17.03
C PHE A 51 1.38 5.50 18.48
N ASN A 52 1.21 6.82 18.65
CA ASN A 52 1.23 7.54 19.93
C ASN A 52 2.53 7.46 20.74
N LEU A 53 3.63 6.94 20.17
CA LEU A 53 4.94 7.00 20.78
C LEU A 53 5.82 8.04 20.09
N SER A 54 6.72 8.64 20.86
CA SER A 54 7.69 9.63 20.37
C SER A 54 9.09 9.05 20.15
N LEU A 55 9.35 7.84 20.62
CA LEU A 55 10.66 7.20 20.54
C LEU A 55 10.60 5.87 19.75
N PRO A 56 11.67 5.54 19.01
CA PRO A 56 11.77 4.24 18.36
C PRO A 56 11.72 3.13 19.39
N ILE A 57 10.81 2.18 19.19
CA ILE A 57 10.74 0.97 20.03
C ILE A 57 11.62 -0.14 19.50
N ARG A 58 12.04 -0.05 18.24
CA ARG A 58 12.83 -1.07 17.56
C ARG A 58 13.69 -0.44 16.47
N GLN A 59 14.91 -0.95 16.35
CA GLN A 59 15.80 -0.69 15.24
C GLN A 59 16.13 -1.99 14.53
N ALA A 60 16.23 -1.96 13.21
CA ALA A 60 16.58 -3.10 12.37
C ALA A 60 17.68 -2.68 11.39
N GLN A 61 18.70 -3.52 11.27
CA GLN A 61 19.71 -3.37 10.23
C GLN A 61 19.21 -4.07 8.96
N LEU A 62 18.94 -3.30 7.92
CA LEU A 62 18.36 -3.79 6.67
C LEU A 62 19.43 -4.20 5.65
N TYR A 63 20.54 -3.49 5.62
CA TYR A 63 21.66 -3.79 4.72
C TYR A 63 22.96 -3.24 5.29
N GLN A 64 24.09 -3.86 4.93
CA GLN A 64 25.42 -3.42 5.35
C GLN A 64 26.43 -3.76 4.25
N VAL A 65 27.43 -2.89 4.08
CA VAL A 65 28.46 -3.00 3.08
C VAL A 65 29.81 -2.62 3.68
N THR A 66 30.86 -3.31 3.25
CA THR A 66 32.25 -3.11 3.68
C THR A 66 33.10 -2.50 2.57
N LEU A 67 32.46 -1.85 1.60
CA LEU A 67 33.13 -1.16 0.50
C LEU A 67 33.39 0.28 0.92
N ASP A 68 34.62 0.73 0.73
CA ASP A 68 35.01 2.11 0.98
C ASP A 68 34.68 3.01 -0.21
N ASN A 69 34.76 4.33 0.00
CA ASN A 69 34.50 5.35 -1.02
C ASN A 69 33.10 5.29 -1.65
N ILE A 70 32.08 4.95 -0.84
CA ILE A 70 30.68 5.00 -1.27
C ILE A 70 30.01 6.27 -0.77
N THR A 71 29.09 6.83 -1.57
CA THR A 71 28.20 7.90 -1.15
C THR A 71 26.75 7.55 -1.48
N TYR A 72 25.83 7.86 -0.57
CA TYR A 72 24.40 7.68 -0.81
C TYR A 72 23.81 8.96 -1.39
N ASN A 73 23.23 8.85 -2.60
CA ASN A 73 22.70 10.00 -3.33
C ASN A 73 21.18 10.15 -3.19
N GLY A 74 20.50 9.09 -2.78
CA GLY A 74 19.06 9.09 -2.59
C GLY A 74 18.58 7.81 -1.92
N LEU A 75 17.54 7.95 -1.11
CA LEU A 75 16.87 6.86 -0.42
C LEU A 75 15.36 7.08 -0.57
N TYR A 76 14.70 6.16 -1.25
CA TYR A 76 13.26 6.21 -1.51
C TYR A 76 12.66 4.92 -1.03
N CYS A 77 11.55 5.00 -0.32
CA CYS A 77 10.97 3.86 0.33
C CYS A 77 9.46 4.01 0.38
N ASP A 78 8.76 2.91 0.18
CA ASP A 78 7.31 2.90 0.15
C ASP A 78 6.77 1.54 0.61
N TYR A 79 5.49 1.52 0.96
CA TYR A 79 4.79 0.31 1.37
C TYR A 79 4.38 -0.52 0.15
N ASP A 80 4.91 -1.72 0.06
CA ASP A 80 4.49 -2.69 -0.93
C ASP A 80 3.35 -3.56 -0.38
N THR A 81 2.75 -4.38 -1.23
CA THR A 81 1.64 -5.29 -0.94
C THR A 81 1.89 -6.22 0.25
N LEU A 82 3.16 -6.53 0.56
CA LEU A 82 3.63 -7.30 1.71
C LEU A 82 4.92 -6.68 2.26
N GLY A 83 4.82 -5.73 3.19
CA GLY A 83 5.96 -5.07 3.81
C GLY A 83 6.38 -3.80 3.08
N TYR A 84 7.69 -3.54 3.00
CA TYR A 84 8.23 -2.27 2.49
C TYR A 84 9.37 -2.52 1.52
N ILE A 85 9.43 -1.70 0.48
CA ILE A 85 10.53 -1.67 -0.47
C ILE A 85 11.26 -0.35 -0.30
N CYS A 86 12.57 -0.41 -0.17
CA CYS A 86 13.45 0.74 -0.26
C CYS A 86 14.38 0.59 -1.47
N VAL A 87 14.62 1.68 -2.17
CA VAL A 87 15.62 1.80 -3.22
C VAL A 87 16.62 2.88 -2.82
N ILE A 88 17.89 2.50 -2.81
CA ILE A 88 19.03 3.39 -2.53
C ILE A 88 19.86 3.57 -3.79
N SER A 89 20.18 4.82 -4.09
CA SER A 89 21.18 5.20 -5.09
C SER A 89 22.54 5.31 -4.39
N VAL A 90 23.47 4.41 -4.73
CA VAL A 90 24.84 4.35 -4.21
C VAL A 90 25.79 4.78 -5.32
N ASN A 91 26.65 5.74 -5.06
CA ASN A 91 27.78 6.08 -5.91
C ASN A 91 29.04 5.44 -5.34
N ILE A 92 29.79 4.73 -6.17
CA ILE A 92 31.06 4.11 -5.80
C ILE A 92 32.15 4.81 -6.60
N THR A 93 33.12 5.40 -5.89
CA THR A 93 34.26 6.06 -6.55
C THR A 93 35.42 5.08 -6.63
N ASN A 94 35.91 4.83 -7.85
CA ASN A 94 37.10 4.00 -8.04
C ASN A 94 38.34 4.80 -7.61
N PRO A 95 39.10 4.37 -6.59
CA PRO A 95 40.23 5.13 -6.05
C PRO A 95 41.40 5.27 -7.05
N SER A 96 41.49 4.39 -8.05
CA SER A 96 42.57 4.43 -9.05
C SER A 96 42.31 5.37 -10.23
N THR A 97 41.04 5.58 -10.60
CA THR A 97 40.66 6.35 -11.79
C THR A 97 39.84 7.60 -11.47
N ASN A 98 39.39 7.76 -10.22
CA ASN A 98 38.39 8.75 -9.80
C ASN A 98 37.08 8.70 -10.61
N ASN A 99 36.84 7.60 -11.33
CA ASN A 99 35.57 7.39 -12.01
C ASN A 99 34.49 6.96 -11.02
N GLN A 100 33.29 7.49 -11.24
CA GLN A 100 32.13 7.26 -10.40
C GLN A 100 31.12 6.36 -11.11
N GLU A 101 30.70 5.30 -10.43
CA GLU A 101 29.67 4.39 -10.90
C GLU A 101 28.48 4.38 -9.93
N ILE A 102 27.27 4.43 -10.49
CA ILE A 102 26.04 4.54 -9.72
C ILE A 102 25.27 3.24 -9.80
N TYR A 103 24.91 2.73 -8.63
CA TYR A 103 24.18 1.49 -8.42
C TYR A 103 22.88 1.76 -7.67
N TYR A 104 21.82 1.04 -8.03
CA TYR A 104 20.56 1.10 -7.32
C TYR A 104 20.32 -0.21 -6.57
N LEU A 105 20.31 -0.13 -5.25
CA LEU A 105 20.07 -1.28 -4.37
C LEU A 105 18.61 -1.27 -3.93
N LYS A 106 17.87 -2.34 -4.25
CA LYS A 106 16.50 -2.56 -3.79
C LYS A 106 16.51 -3.52 -2.60
N VAL A 107 15.92 -3.09 -1.49
CA VAL A 107 15.80 -3.83 -0.24
C VAL A 107 14.32 -4.01 0.09
N HIS A 108 13.88 -5.26 0.22
CA HIS A 108 12.53 -5.63 0.65
C HIS A 108 12.58 -6.14 2.08
N PHE A 109 11.77 -5.57 2.97
CA PHE A 109 11.73 -5.93 4.38
C PHE A 109 10.32 -5.83 4.97
N LEU A 110 10.12 -6.48 6.11
CA LEU A 110 8.83 -6.59 6.80
C LEU A 110 8.66 -5.52 7.89
N THR A 111 7.44 -5.37 8.40
CA THR A 111 7.16 -4.54 9.59
C THR A 111 7.95 -5.02 10.80
N SER A 112 8.41 -6.28 10.86
CA SER A 112 9.32 -6.75 11.91
C SER A 112 10.75 -6.18 11.81
N GLY A 113 11.13 -5.63 10.65
CA GLY A 113 12.50 -5.32 10.28
C GLY A 113 13.26 -6.48 9.64
N THR A 114 12.60 -7.63 9.45
CA THR A 114 13.19 -8.79 8.75
C THR A 114 13.35 -8.48 7.27
N VAL A 115 14.55 -8.68 6.74
CA VAL A 115 14.86 -8.50 5.32
C VAL A 115 14.47 -9.75 4.55
N ILE A 116 13.67 -9.58 3.50
CA ILE A 116 13.19 -10.66 2.64
C ILE A 116 14.12 -10.82 1.43
N ASN A 117 14.54 -9.70 0.84
CA ASN A 117 15.33 -9.71 -0.38
C ASN A 117 16.19 -8.44 -0.49
N VAL A 118 17.40 -8.60 -1.04
CA VAL A 118 18.29 -7.49 -1.41
C VAL A 118 18.83 -7.78 -2.80
N LYS A 119 18.60 -6.87 -3.76
CA LYS A 119 19.10 -7.01 -5.14
C LYS A 119 19.43 -5.67 -5.79
N PHE A 120 20.37 -5.68 -6.73
CA PHE A 120 20.65 -4.53 -7.58
C PHE A 120 19.64 -4.44 -8.73
N ILE A 121 19.13 -3.24 -9.00
CA ILE A 121 18.33 -2.95 -10.19
C ILE A 121 19.30 -2.80 -11.36
N LYS A 122 19.23 -3.73 -12.32
CA LYS A 122 20.17 -3.77 -13.45
C LYS A 122 19.80 -2.79 -14.58
N ASN A 123 18.50 -2.60 -14.81
CA ASN A 123 17.98 -1.89 -15.99
C ASN A 123 17.44 -0.50 -15.61
N ILE A 124 18.31 0.38 -15.13
CA ILE A 124 17.94 1.77 -14.82
C ILE A 124 17.72 2.55 -16.12
N PRO A 125 16.70 3.44 -16.19
CA PRO A 125 16.48 4.22 -17.39
C PRO A 125 17.69 5.09 -17.76
N ASN A 126 18.07 5.06 -19.03
CA ASN A 126 19.15 5.87 -19.57
C ASN A 126 18.57 6.95 -20.48
N VAL A 127 18.24 8.11 -19.89
CA VAL A 127 17.72 9.26 -20.62
C VAL A 127 18.85 10.26 -20.84
N ILE A 128 19.05 10.69 -22.09
CA ILE A 128 20.10 11.65 -22.45
C ILE A 128 19.84 12.97 -21.73
N GLY A 129 20.88 13.52 -21.07
CA GLY A 129 20.80 14.77 -20.33
C GLY A 129 20.27 14.65 -18.89
N LEU A 130 19.97 13.43 -18.44
CA LEU A 130 19.53 13.14 -17.07
C LEU A 130 20.63 12.45 -16.27
N SER A 131 20.85 12.91 -15.03
CA SER A 131 21.74 12.22 -14.11
C SER A 131 21.17 10.87 -13.75
N LYS A 132 22.01 9.83 -13.82
CA LYS A 132 21.66 8.49 -13.32
C LYS A 132 21.41 8.48 -11.81
N GLN A 133 21.66 9.55 -11.06
CA GLN A 133 21.56 9.58 -9.59
C GLN A 133 20.17 9.95 -9.05
N SER A 134 19.27 10.49 -9.90
CA SER A 134 18.08 11.20 -9.44
C SER A 134 16.75 10.43 -9.59
N TRP A 135 16.80 9.12 -9.84
CA TRP A 135 15.57 8.33 -9.97
C TRP A 135 14.94 8.06 -8.60
N LYS A 136 13.74 8.60 -8.39
CA LYS A 136 12.89 8.31 -7.23
C LYS A 136 12.11 7.03 -7.48
N MET A 137 11.76 6.33 -6.41
CA MET A 137 10.97 5.10 -6.48
C MET A 137 9.71 5.21 -5.65
N GLU A 138 8.59 4.80 -6.26
CA GLU A 138 7.30 4.64 -5.59
C GLU A 138 6.68 3.30 -5.97
N THR A 139 5.96 2.67 -5.05
CA THR A 139 5.28 1.40 -5.34
C THR A 139 3.95 1.65 -6.03
N MET A 140 3.55 0.71 -6.88
CA MET A 140 2.25 0.77 -7.53
C MET A 140 1.22 -0.05 -6.73
N PRO A 141 0.02 0.49 -6.48
CA PRO A 141 -1.04 -0.20 -5.72
C PRO A 141 -1.38 -1.60 -6.21
N PHE A 142 -1.32 -1.86 -7.52
CA PHE A 142 -1.56 -3.18 -8.13
C PHE A 142 -0.25 -3.94 -8.46
N GLY A 143 0.78 -3.78 -7.61
CA GLY A 143 2.07 -4.46 -7.72
C GLY A 143 3.02 -3.79 -8.71
N GLY A 144 4.31 -4.10 -8.56
CA GLY A 144 5.39 -3.38 -9.24
C GLY A 144 5.72 -2.03 -8.59
N TYR A 145 6.62 -1.29 -9.24
CA TYR A 145 7.06 0.03 -8.80
C TYR A 145 7.35 0.92 -10.00
N ILE A 146 7.36 2.23 -9.81
CA ILE A 146 7.83 3.19 -10.81
C ILE A 146 9.19 3.75 -10.42
N LEU A 147 9.99 4.08 -11.43
CA LEU A 147 11.12 4.98 -11.30
C LEU A 147 10.77 6.29 -12.01
N GLU A 148 10.85 7.39 -11.27
CA GLU A 148 10.50 8.71 -11.78
C GLU A 148 11.59 9.75 -11.57
N ASN A 149 11.65 10.72 -12.46
CA ASN A 149 12.65 11.79 -12.44
C ASN A 149 12.17 12.98 -13.27
N THR A 150 12.57 14.18 -12.88
CA THR A 150 12.24 15.42 -13.59
C THR A 150 13.51 16.10 -14.08
N ALA A 151 13.58 16.39 -15.38
CA ALA A 151 14.62 17.24 -15.95
C ALA A 151 14.09 18.08 -17.11
N ASN A 152 14.65 19.28 -17.24
CA ASN A 152 14.33 20.21 -18.34
C ASN A 152 12.81 20.43 -18.49
N ASN A 153 12.08 20.53 -17.37
CA ASN A 153 10.63 20.68 -17.32
C ASN A 153 9.85 19.50 -17.94
N ILE A 154 10.48 18.32 -18.02
CA ILE A 154 9.84 17.07 -18.44
C ILE A 154 9.94 16.08 -17.29
N HIS A 155 8.81 15.50 -16.92
CA HIS A 155 8.74 14.43 -15.95
C HIS A 155 8.73 13.09 -16.68
N TYR A 156 9.52 12.13 -16.21
CA TYR A 156 9.71 10.82 -16.81
C TYR A 156 9.30 9.74 -15.83
N ILE A 157 8.50 8.78 -16.27
CA ILE A 157 8.03 7.65 -15.45
C ILE A 157 8.27 6.35 -16.20
N TYR A 158 8.93 5.42 -15.52
CA TYR A 158 9.21 4.08 -15.99
C TYR A 158 8.62 3.07 -15.01
N ALA A 159 7.66 2.26 -15.47
CA ALA A 159 7.04 1.23 -14.64
C ALA A 159 7.78 -0.11 -14.76
N TYR A 160 7.97 -0.79 -13.64
CA TYR A 160 8.70 -2.04 -13.51
C TYR A 160 7.88 -3.10 -12.77
N ASN A 161 8.10 -4.36 -13.15
CA ASN A 161 7.70 -5.52 -12.34
C ASN A 161 8.70 -5.69 -11.19
N ASP A 162 8.19 -5.88 -9.97
CA ASP A 162 8.96 -6.04 -8.75
C ASP A 162 9.73 -7.37 -8.66
N GLU A 163 9.21 -8.46 -9.25
CA GLU A 163 9.80 -9.80 -9.21
C GLU A 163 11.13 -9.85 -9.98
N ASN A 164 11.12 -9.35 -11.22
CA ASN A 164 12.21 -9.49 -12.19
C ASN A 164 12.84 -8.15 -12.65
N ASP A 165 12.38 -7.01 -12.13
CA ASP A 165 12.91 -5.66 -12.45
C ASP A 165 12.91 -5.35 -13.95
N THR A 166 11.93 -5.91 -14.67
CA THR A 166 11.73 -5.66 -16.09
C THR A 166 10.74 -4.52 -16.28
N GLN A 167 11.04 -3.63 -17.20
CA GLN A 167 10.10 -2.57 -17.60
C GLN A 167 8.85 -3.20 -18.24
N ILE A 168 7.66 -2.78 -17.82
CA ILE A 168 6.38 -3.39 -18.21
C ILE A 168 5.51 -2.53 -19.13
N SER A 169 5.89 -1.27 -19.34
CA SER A 169 5.18 -0.36 -20.24
C SER A 169 6.16 0.59 -20.91
N SER A 170 5.76 1.18 -22.03
CA SER A 170 6.48 2.32 -22.59
C SER A 170 6.61 3.43 -21.53
N PRO A 171 7.73 4.18 -21.53
CA PRO A 171 7.92 5.29 -20.61
C PRO A 171 6.83 6.35 -20.84
N ILE A 172 6.35 6.91 -19.74
CA ILE A 172 5.41 8.05 -19.77
C ILE A 172 6.24 9.31 -19.58
N GLN A 173 6.01 10.31 -20.42
CA GLN A 173 6.64 11.62 -20.29
C GLN A 173 5.64 12.74 -20.54
N PHE A 174 5.76 13.82 -19.78
CA PHE A 174 4.92 15.00 -19.94
C PHE A 174 5.64 16.25 -19.42
N ASN A 175 5.21 17.40 -19.92
CA ASN A 175 5.72 18.68 -19.46
C ASN A 175 5.25 18.94 -18.01
N THR A 176 6.13 19.51 -17.20
CA THR A 176 5.92 19.85 -15.80
C THR A 176 6.58 21.20 -15.47
N ASN A 177 6.30 21.76 -14.30
CA ASN A 177 7.09 22.83 -13.71
C ASN A 177 8.22 22.24 -12.83
N LEU A 178 9.05 23.08 -12.20
CA LEU A 178 10.15 22.63 -11.33
C LEU A 178 9.68 21.92 -10.05
N PHE A 179 8.38 22.02 -9.70
CA PHE A 179 7.80 21.47 -8.48
C PHE A 179 7.00 20.22 -8.82
N ASP A 180 7.70 19.10 -8.78
CA ASP A 180 7.25 17.75 -9.12
C ASP A 180 6.24 17.20 -8.10
N VAL A 181 5.04 17.79 -8.04
CA VAL A 181 3.96 17.40 -7.11
C VAL A 181 3.07 16.37 -7.78
N ASN A 182 3.13 15.15 -7.28
CA ASN A 182 2.42 14.00 -7.81
C ASN A 182 1.74 13.19 -6.70
N ALA A 183 0.86 12.27 -7.09
CA ALA A 183 0.27 11.27 -6.20
C ALA A 183 -0.23 10.06 -6.99
N ILE A 184 -0.07 8.86 -6.42
CA ILE A 184 -0.66 7.62 -6.97
C ILE A 184 -1.95 7.27 -6.23
N MET A 185 -3.05 7.18 -6.95
CA MET A 185 -4.34 6.78 -6.42
C MET A 185 -4.38 5.26 -6.14
N LYS A 186 -4.53 4.91 -4.86
CA LYS A 186 -4.50 3.51 -4.38
C LYS A 186 -5.61 2.62 -4.92
N ASN A 187 -6.77 3.19 -5.25
CA ASN A 187 -7.95 2.44 -5.66
C ASN A 187 -7.93 2.01 -7.14
N ASN A 188 -7.19 2.71 -8.01
CA ASN A 188 -7.29 2.50 -9.45
C ASN A 188 -5.97 2.61 -10.22
N ASN A 189 -4.81 2.75 -9.58
CA ASN A 189 -3.52 2.94 -10.27
C ASN A 189 -3.48 4.21 -11.15
N SER A 190 -4.30 5.22 -10.87
CA SER A 190 -4.18 6.51 -11.55
C SER A 190 -3.07 7.34 -10.93
N PHE A 191 -2.11 7.75 -11.74
CA PHE A 191 -1.13 8.76 -11.35
C PHE A 191 -1.75 10.13 -11.59
N LEU A 192 -1.71 10.98 -10.57
CA LEU A 192 -2.15 12.36 -10.61
C LEU A 192 -0.94 13.27 -10.58
N PHE A 193 -0.98 14.31 -11.41
CA PHE A 193 0.10 15.26 -11.51
C PHE A 193 -0.42 16.70 -11.65
N ALA A 194 0.25 17.65 -11.00
CA ALA A 194 -0.04 19.07 -11.14
C ALA A 194 0.31 19.58 -12.55
N SER A 195 -0.69 19.96 -13.35
CA SER A 195 -0.44 20.46 -14.70
C SER A 195 0.42 21.72 -14.70
N PRO A 196 1.41 21.86 -15.60
CA PRO A 196 2.14 23.12 -15.77
C PRO A 196 1.27 24.21 -16.44
N TYR A 197 0.12 23.82 -17.02
CA TYR A 197 -0.80 24.72 -17.69
C TYR A 197 -1.75 25.34 -16.66
N THR A 198 -1.30 26.44 -16.07
CA THR A 198 -2.07 27.24 -15.12
C THR A 198 -2.38 28.63 -15.67
N SER A 199 -3.54 29.18 -15.34
CA SER A 199 -3.83 30.61 -15.47
C SER A 199 -3.93 31.24 -14.08
N ASN A 200 -4.05 32.56 -14.00
CA ASN A 200 -4.16 33.28 -12.71
C ASN A 200 -5.37 32.85 -11.84
N THR A 201 -6.34 32.12 -12.41
CA THR A 201 -7.56 31.70 -11.70
C THR A 201 -7.87 30.21 -11.85
N GLN A 202 -7.06 29.45 -12.58
CA GLN A 202 -7.32 28.04 -12.87
C GLN A 202 -6.06 27.20 -12.74
N TRP A 203 -6.17 26.12 -11.99
CA TRP A 203 -5.22 25.03 -11.95
C TRP A 203 -5.88 23.79 -12.56
N SER A 204 -5.07 22.86 -13.06
CA SER A 204 -5.55 21.59 -13.58
C SER A 204 -4.66 20.45 -13.09
N LEU A 205 -5.23 19.24 -13.05
CA LEU A 205 -4.50 18.00 -12.81
C LEU A 205 -4.49 17.18 -14.08
N LEU A 206 -3.33 16.65 -14.42
CA LEU A 206 -3.20 15.60 -15.40
C LEU A 206 -3.39 14.27 -14.68
N ASN A 207 -4.03 13.32 -15.35
CA ASN A 207 -4.10 11.95 -14.88
C ASN A 207 -3.73 11.00 -16.01
N PHE A 208 -3.10 9.89 -15.65
CA PHE A 208 -2.86 8.78 -16.55
C PHE A 208 -2.87 7.47 -15.78
N GLN A 209 -3.12 6.40 -16.52
CA GLN A 209 -3.26 5.08 -15.95
C GLN A 209 -1.90 4.38 -15.89
N LEU A 210 -1.46 4.02 -14.69
CA LEU A 210 -0.30 3.14 -14.53
C LEU A 210 -0.68 1.69 -14.88
N PRO A 211 0.27 0.92 -15.45
CA PRO A 211 0.05 -0.50 -15.72
C PRO A 211 -0.24 -1.27 -14.42
N LYS A 212 -0.97 -2.38 -14.54
CA LYS A 212 -1.24 -3.28 -13.42
C LYS A 212 -0.38 -4.53 -13.60
N VAL A 213 0.51 -4.82 -12.65
CA VAL A 213 1.31 -6.05 -12.66
C VAL A 213 0.47 -7.22 -12.18
N LEU A 214 -0.25 -7.01 -11.08
CA LEU A 214 -1.15 -8.00 -10.52
C LEU A 214 -2.52 -7.86 -11.18
N ASN A 215 -2.94 -8.91 -11.90
CA ASN A 215 -4.29 -9.00 -12.43
C ASN A 215 -5.30 -9.39 -11.33
N ARG A 216 -5.34 -8.60 -10.26
CA ARG A 216 -6.29 -8.74 -9.15
C ARG A 216 -7.35 -7.66 -9.31
N ALA A 217 -8.53 -8.07 -9.74
CA ALA A 217 -9.68 -7.19 -9.82
C ALA A 217 -10.30 -7.02 -8.43
N ASN A 218 -9.64 -6.30 -7.52
CA ASN A 218 -10.29 -5.92 -6.26
C ASN A 218 -10.43 -4.40 -6.15
N ASN A 219 -11.67 -4.03 -5.82
CA ASN A 219 -12.06 -2.65 -5.51
C ASN A 219 -12.15 -2.47 -3.99
N PHE A 220 -11.44 -3.30 -3.21
CA PHE A 220 -11.55 -3.36 -1.75
C PHE A 220 -10.50 -2.52 -1.02
N GLY A 221 -9.59 -1.85 -1.74
CA GLY A 221 -8.49 -1.08 -1.16
C GLY A 221 -7.37 -1.94 -0.55
N ASN A 222 -7.59 -3.24 -0.38
CA ASN A 222 -6.57 -4.23 -0.04
C ASN A 222 -6.48 -5.30 -1.12
N ILE A 223 -5.30 -5.36 -1.76
CA ILE A 223 -5.11 -6.24 -2.91
C ILE A 223 -4.97 -7.74 -2.56
N GLN A 224 -4.89 -8.09 -1.28
CA GLN A 224 -4.87 -9.47 -0.80
C GLN A 224 -6.26 -10.06 -0.66
N ILE A 225 -7.32 -9.24 -0.68
CA ILE A 225 -8.71 -9.70 -0.61
C ILE A 225 -9.18 -10.11 -1.99
N SER A 226 -9.66 -11.34 -2.13
CA SER A 226 -10.23 -11.88 -3.36
C SER A 226 -11.73 -11.67 -3.44
N ASN A 227 -12.44 -11.81 -2.32
CA ASN A 227 -13.89 -11.70 -2.29
C ASN A 227 -14.43 -11.33 -0.91
N ILE A 228 -15.63 -10.75 -0.88
CA ILE A 228 -16.42 -10.50 0.33
C ILE A 228 -17.84 -11.01 0.10
N ASN A 229 -18.41 -11.67 1.11
CA ASN A 229 -19.79 -12.15 1.10
C ASN A 229 -20.52 -11.71 2.38
N PRO A 230 -21.65 -10.98 2.30
CA PRO A 230 -22.32 -10.51 1.07
C PRO A 230 -21.45 -9.60 0.19
N PRO A 231 -21.63 -9.63 -1.14
CA PRO A 231 -20.81 -8.84 -2.06
C PRO A 231 -21.04 -7.34 -1.86
N ASN A 232 -20.07 -6.52 -2.25
CA ASN A 232 -20.20 -5.06 -2.18
C ASN A 232 -21.42 -4.59 -2.98
N GLY A 233 -22.24 -3.73 -2.38
CA GLY A 233 -23.52 -3.26 -2.94
C GLY A 233 -24.70 -4.21 -2.74
N ALA A 234 -24.52 -5.33 -2.03
CA ALA A 234 -25.61 -6.25 -1.73
C ALA A 234 -26.64 -5.66 -0.75
N TYR A 235 -27.85 -6.22 -0.82
CA TYR A 235 -28.88 -6.01 0.17
C TYR A 235 -28.64 -6.89 1.40
N VAL A 236 -28.82 -6.31 2.59
CA VAL A 236 -28.65 -6.97 3.89
C VAL A 236 -29.82 -6.66 4.81
N ASP A 237 -30.01 -7.48 5.85
CA ASP A 237 -31.09 -7.31 6.84
C ASP A 237 -30.76 -8.10 8.12
N SER A 238 -31.71 -8.16 9.07
CA SER A 238 -31.57 -8.90 10.33
C SER A 238 -31.41 -10.42 10.17
N SER A 239 -31.69 -10.97 8.98
CA SER A 239 -31.42 -12.38 8.63
C SER A 239 -29.97 -12.61 8.20
N THR A 240 -29.22 -11.57 7.86
CA THR A 240 -27.79 -11.67 7.52
C THR A 240 -26.99 -12.06 8.76
N LYS A 241 -26.61 -13.34 8.86
CA LYS A 241 -25.93 -13.89 10.06
C LYS A 241 -24.40 -13.88 9.99
N SER A 242 -23.81 -13.66 8.82
CA SER A 242 -22.36 -13.70 8.66
C SER A 242 -21.85 -12.78 7.56
N LEU A 243 -20.70 -12.18 7.82
CA LEU A 243 -19.83 -11.54 6.84
C LEU A 243 -18.60 -12.43 6.65
N LYS A 244 -18.22 -12.72 5.40
CA LYS A 244 -17.04 -13.53 5.06
C LYS A 244 -16.11 -12.74 4.17
N ILE A 245 -14.82 -12.73 4.51
CA ILE A 245 -13.76 -12.09 3.73
C ILE A 245 -12.79 -13.18 3.30
N THR A 246 -12.61 -13.33 1.99
CA THR A 246 -11.72 -14.33 1.39
C THR A 246 -10.46 -13.66 0.87
N PHE A 247 -9.31 -14.27 1.11
CA PHE A 247 -7.99 -13.78 0.72
C PHE A 247 -7.40 -14.65 -0.39
N TYR A 248 -6.48 -14.09 -1.19
CA TYR A 248 -5.73 -14.84 -2.20
C TYR A 248 -4.65 -15.76 -1.61
N LYS A 249 -4.16 -15.44 -0.41
CA LYS A 249 -3.15 -16.21 0.33
C LYS A 249 -3.64 -16.49 1.75
N PRO A 250 -3.21 -17.60 2.38
CA PRO A 250 -3.59 -17.91 3.75
C PRO A 250 -3.17 -16.83 4.74
N VAL A 251 -4.08 -16.50 5.66
CA VAL A 251 -3.87 -15.50 6.71
C VAL A 251 -4.00 -16.11 8.11
N LEU A 252 -3.67 -15.30 9.12
CA LEU A 252 -3.90 -15.55 10.53
C LEU A 252 -4.65 -14.35 11.14
N LEU A 253 -5.55 -14.63 12.09
CA LEU A 253 -6.18 -13.59 12.90
C LEU A 253 -5.13 -12.89 13.76
N SER A 254 -5.30 -11.59 13.97
CA SER A 254 -4.34 -10.75 14.70
C SER A 254 -5.09 -9.84 15.69
N THR A 255 -4.75 -8.55 15.77
CA THR A 255 -5.18 -7.66 16.85
C THR A 255 -6.05 -6.49 16.40
N GLY A 256 -6.25 -6.31 15.09
CA GLY A 256 -7.16 -5.28 14.58
C GLY A 256 -8.63 -5.63 14.81
N ASN A 257 -9.50 -4.66 14.54
CA ASN A 257 -10.95 -4.83 14.61
C ASN A 257 -11.59 -4.76 13.22
N ILE A 258 -12.80 -5.27 13.11
CA ILE A 258 -13.69 -4.99 11.99
C ILE A 258 -14.99 -4.43 12.53
N THR A 259 -15.39 -3.31 11.97
CA THR A 259 -16.50 -2.50 12.46
C THR A 259 -17.49 -2.21 11.34
N ILE A 260 -18.78 -2.31 11.66
CA ILE A 260 -19.90 -2.00 10.78
C ILE A 260 -20.52 -0.70 11.27
N TYR A 261 -20.65 0.25 10.36
CA TYR A 261 -21.17 1.59 10.63
C TYR A 261 -22.43 1.88 9.82
N LYS A 262 -23.28 2.77 10.33
CA LYS A 262 -24.31 3.43 9.52
C LYS A 262 -23.66 4.50 8.64
N ALA A 263 -24.04 4.55 7.38
CA ALA A 263 -23.51 5.53 6.43
C ALA A 263 -24.07 6.93 6.65
N SER A 264 -25.28 7.04 7.22
CA SER A 264 -25.98 8.30 7.47
C SER A 264 -25.32 9.19 8.51
N ASN A 265 -24.74 8.61 9.57
CA ASN A 265 -24.18 9.35 10.70
C ASN A 265 -22.88 8.76 11.28
N ASP A 266 -22.28 7.78 10.60
CA ASP A 266 -21.07 7.08 11.03
C ASP A 266 -21.17 6.44 12.43
N SER A 267 -22.38 6.15 12.93
CA SER A 267 -22.55 5.46 14.21
C SER A 267 -22.18 3.99 14.07
N GLU A 268 -21.43 3.48 15.04
CA GLU A 268 -21.07 2.06 15.14
C GLU A 268 -22.29 1.18 15.44
N ARG A 269 -22.41 0.07 14.72
CA ARG A 269 -23.48 -0.94 14.88
C ARG A 269 -22.97 -2.22 15.48
N GLN A 270 -21.76 -2.60 15.09
CA GLN A 270 -21.10 -3.78 15.58
C GLN A 270 -19.60 -3.61 15.36
N SER A 271 -18.81 -3.94 16.37
CA SER A 271 -17.36 -4.10 16.25
C SER A 271 -16.98 -5.48 16.78
N SER A 272 -16.09 -6.15 16.06
CA SER A 272 -15.57 -7.47 16.42
C SER A 272 -14.05 -7.42 16.32
N ALA A 273 -13.37 -7.67 17.44
CA ALA A 273 -11.92 -7.82 17.42
C ALA A 273 -11.55 -9.18 16.84
N ALA A 274 -10.46 -9.26 16.07
CA ALA A 274 -9.98 -10.51 15.49
C ALA A 274 -9.70 -11.60 16.55
N THR A 275 -9.47 -11.22 17.80
CA THR A 275 -9.25 -12.13 18.94
C THR A 275 -10.53 -12.69 19.57
N MET A 276 -11.72 -12.21 19.19
CA MET A 276 -13.00 -12.70 19.72
C MET A 276 -13.43 -13.99 19.04
N THR A 277 -13.00 -15.14 19.57
CA THR A 277 -13.20 -16.45 18.93
C THR A 277 -14.66 -16.89 18.79
N ASP A 278 -15.57 -16.32 19.56
CA ASP A 278 -17.02 -16.55 19.48
C ASP A 278 -17.70 -15.75 18.36
N GLN A 279 -17.03 -14.71 17.85
CA GLN A 279 -17.53 -13.82 16.80
C GLN A 279 -16.73 -13.92 15.50
N VAL A 280 -15.42 -14.15 15.58
CA VAL A 280 -14.51 -14.19 14.45
C VAL A 280 -13.85 -15.55 14.40
N SER A 281 -13.90 -16.19 13.23
CA SER A 281 -13.27 -17.47 12.98
C SER A 281 -12.58 -17.46 11.62
N ILE A 282 -11.59 -18.33 11.46
CA ILE A 282 -10.88 -18.52 10.21
C ILE A 282 -11.07 -19.96 9.74
N SER A 283 -11.27 -20.15 8.45
CA SER A 283 -11.37 -21.48 7.84
C SER A 283 -10.07 -22.26 8.01
N PRO A 284 -10.12 -23.61 8.00
CA PRO A 284 -8.93 -24.44 8.16
C PRO A 284 -7.81 -24.17 7.13
N ASP A 285 -8.18 -23.85 5.90
CA ASP A 285 -7.24 -23.47 4.83
C ASP A 285 -6.57 -22.10 5.07
N GLY A 286 -7.12 -21.28 5.96
CA GLY A 286 -6.65 -19.91 6.24
C GLY A 286 -7.10 -18.86 5.25
N LEU A 287 -7.96 -19.19 4.28
CA LEU A 287 -8.30 -18.26 3.20
C LEU A 287 -9.52 -17.41 3.53
N THR A 288 -10.42 -17.86 4.41
CA THR A 288 -11.68 -17.17 4.69
C THR A 288 -11.80 -16.83 6.16
N VAL A 289 -11.94 -15.53 6.46
CA VAL A 289 -12.33 -15.05 7.78
C VAL A 289 -13.85 -14.86 7.80
N SER A 290 -14.51 -15.43 8.80
CA SER A 290 -15.95 -15.33 9.01
C SER A 290 -16.23 -14.54 10.28
N ILE A 291 -17.06 -13.52 10.16
CA ILE A 291 -17.53 -12.64 11.22
C ILE A 291 -19.01 -12.91 11.42
N LYS A 292 -19.40 -13.27 12.65
CA LYS A 292 -20.79 -13.45 13.05
C LYS A 292 -21.47 -12.09 13.15
N ILE A 293 -22.64 -11.95 12.53
CA ILE A 293 -23.44 -10.73 12.57
C ILE A 293 -24.58 -10.91 13.57
N VAL A 294 -24.76 -9.94 14.46
CA VAL A 294 -25.89 -9.92 15.39
C VAL A 294 -27.13 -9.33 14.71
N GLU A 295 -28.31 -9.76 15.13
CA GLU A 295 -29.57 -9.44 14.43
C GLU A 295 -29.89 -7.94 14.40
N SER A 296 -29.39 -7.19 15.37
CA SER A 296 -29.55 -5.74 15.46
C SER A 296 -28.62 -4.95 14.54
N THR A 297 -27.65 -5.57 13.86
CA THR A 297 -26.67 -4.85 13.06
C THR A 297 -27.32 -4.16 11.86
N PHE A 298 -28.10 -4.91 11.07
CA PHE A 298 -28.76 -4.44 9.84
C PHE A 298 -30.29 -4.37 10.01
N ASN A 299 -30.76 -3.63 11.01
CA ASN A 299 -32.18 -3.60 11.38
C ASN A 299 -32.90 -2.27 11.03
N GLU A 300 -32.23 -1.31 10.40
CA GLU A 300 -32.83 -0.03 9.98
C GLU A 300 -33.06 -0.05 8.46
N TYR A 301 -34.33 -0.10 8.07
CA TYR A 301 -34.72 -0.20 6.66
C TYR A 301 -34.35 1.04 5.85
N GLY A 302 -33.86 0.82 4.63
CA GLY A 302 -33.43 1.91 3.73
C GLY A 302 -32.13 2.59 4.18
N GLU A 303 -31.55 2.18 5.30
CA GLU A 303 -30.24 2.64 5.74
C GLU A 303 -29.14 1.96 4.91
N LYS A 304 -28.02 2.67 4.73
CA LYS A 304 -26.80 2.11 4.15
C LYS A 304 -25.81 1.84 5.27
N TYR A 305 -25.10 0.73 5.14
CA TYR A 305 -24.06 0.35 6.07
C TYR A 305 -22.75 0.24 5.33
N TYR A 306 -21.64 0.49 6.01
CA TYR A 306 -20.32 0.19 5.46
C TYR A 306 -19.46 -0.52 6.49
N ILE A 307 -18.50 -1.30 6.00
CA ILE A 307 -17.51 -1.95 6.83
C ILE A 307 -16.21 -1.17 6.82
N ARG A 308 -15.53 -1.18 7.95
CA ARG A 308 -14.13 -0.80 8.08
C ARG A 308 -13.43 -1.97 8.74
N MET A 309 -12.41 -2.51 8.09
CA MET A 309 -11.51 -3.50 8.69
C MET A 309 -10.23 -2.76 8.99
N ASP A 310 -9.77 -2.78 10.24
CA ASP A 310 -8.52 -2.12 10.60
C ASP A 310 -7.34 -2.87 9.99
N ALA A 311 -6.26 -2.14 9.75
CA ALA A 311 -4.98 -2.75 9.46
C ALA A 311 -4.59 -3.70 10.61
N ASN A 312 -3.86 -4.77 10.28
CA ASN A 312 -3.47 -5.80 11.24
C ASN A 312 -4.64 -6.54 11.91
N PHE A 313 -5.85 -6.47 11.34
CA PHE A 313 -6.93 -7.41 11.66
C PHE A 313 -6.51 -8.85 11.33
N VAL A 314 -5.80 -9.02 10.22
CA VAL A 314 -5.13 -10.26 9.82
C VAL A 314 -3.67 -10.03 9.46
N LYS A 315 -2.89 -11.11 9.48
CA LYS A 315 -1.50 -11.17 9.02
C LYS A 315 -1.33 -12.22 7.92
N ASP A 316 -0.38 -12.02 7.03
CA ASP A 316 0.09 -13.10 6.16
C ASP A 316 0.59 -14.29 7.01
N ARG A 317 0.15 -15.51 6.69
CA ARG A 317 0.47 -16.68 7.51
C ARG A 317 1.96 -17.04 7.49
N ASN A 318 2.63 -16.86 6.36
CA ASN A 318 4.00 -17.33 6.17
C ASN A 318 5.00 -16.32 6.71
N LEU A 319 4.77 -15.04 6.43
CA LEU A 319 5.66 -13.94 6.79
C LEU A 319 5.30 -13.31 8.15
N SER A 320 4.12 -13.64 8.70
CA SER A 320 3.58 -12.97 9.90
C SER A 320 3.47 -11.45 9.75
N GLU A 321 3.33 -10.97 8.50
CA GLU A 321 3.28 -9.55 8.17
C GLU A 321 1.84 -9.01 8.31
N PRO A 322 1.63 -7.91 9.06
CA PRO A 322 0.34 -7.23 9.10
C PRO A 322 -0.17 -6.85 7.72
N LEU A 323 -1.42 -7.18 7.42
CA LEU A 323 -2.06 -6.77 6.17
C LEU A 323 -2.87 -5.49 6.37
N SER A 324 -2.98 -4.71 5.30
CA SER A 324 -3.87 -3.55 5.24
C SER A 324 -5.32 -3.94 5.50
N GLY A 325 -6.09 -2.97 5.97
CA GLY A 325 -7.51 -3.12 6.25
C GLY A 325 -8.42 -2.95 5.03
N ILE A 326 -9.69 -2.68 5.29
CA ILE A 326 -10.65 -2.14 4.32
C ILE A 326 -11.01 -0.74 4.82
N ASP A 327 -10.76 0.28 4.00
CA ASP A 327 -11.08 1.66 4.33
C ASP A 327 -12.59 1.92 4.34
N LYS A 328 -12.98 2.97 5.08
CA LYS A 328 -14.38 3.39 5.19
C LYS A 328 -15.02 3.57 3.80
N ARG A 329 -16.29 3.14 3.68
CA ARG A 329 -17.13 3.34 2.50
C ARG A 329 -16.61 2.70 1.20
N ILE A 330 -15.60 1.83 1.28
CA ILE A 330 -15.18 1.01 0.13
C ILE A 330 -16.17 -0.13 -0.12
N VAL A 331 -16.59 -0.80 0.96
CA VAL A 331 -17.59 -1.86 0.95
C VAL A 331 -18.84 -1.36 1.65
N VAL A 332 -19.93 -1.26 0.90
CA VAL A 332 -21.20 -0.67 1.30
C VAL A 332 -22.32 -1.67 1.07
N TYR A 333 -23.28 -1.72 1.98
CA TYR A 333 -24.49 -2.51 1.91
C TYR A 333 -25.72 -1.62 2.03
N GLU A 334 -26.84 -2.07 1.49
CA GLU A 334 -28.13 -1.39 1.63
C GLU A 334 -29.11 -2.29 2.39
N SER A 335 -29.82 -1.77 3.38
CA SER A 335 -30.80 -2.59 4.08
C SER A 335 -32.06 -2.77 3.27
N SER A 336 -32.38 -4.02 2.92
CA SER A 336 -33.63 -4.36 2.26
C SER A 336 -34.74 -4.63 3.26
N ASN A 337 -35.96 -4.29 2.86
CA ASN A 337 -37.15 -4.80 3.51
C ASN A 337 -37.56 -6.14 2.85
N VAL A 338 -37.36 -7.26 3.56
CA VAL A 338 -37.77 -8.61 3.11
C VAL A 338 -39.25 -8.66 2.72
N LEU A 339 -40.09 -7.86 3.39
CA LEU A 339 -41.52 -7.76 3.07
C LEU A 339 -41.77 -7.17 1.68
N TYR A 340 -40.94 -6.23 1.23
CA TYR A 340 -41.10 -5.55 -0.06
C TYR A 340 -40.67 -6.43 -1.24
N ILE A 341 -39.61 -7.23 -1.07
CA ILE A 341 -39.19 -8.21 -2.09
C ILE A 341 -40.26 -9.29 -2.24
N PHE A 342 -40.79 -9.83 -1.14
CA PHE A 342 -41.89 -10.79 -1.18
C PHE A 342 -43.13 -10.21 -1.85
N LEU A 343 -43.53 -8.98 -1.49
CA LEU A 343 -44.67 -8.31 -2.11
C LEU A 343 -44.44 -8.03 -3.60
N ALA A 344 -43.24 -7.61 -4.00
CA ALA A 344 -42.90 -7.38 -5.40
C ALA A 344 -42.93 -8.67 -6.22
N VAL A 345 -42.35 -9.77 -5.70
CA VAL A 345 -42.37 -11.08 -6.36
C VAL A 345 -43.79 -11.63 -6.48
N ILE A 346 -44.62 -11.49 -5.44
CA ILE A 346 -46.03 -11.87 -5.48
C ILE A 346 -46.79 -11.01 -6.51
N PHE A 347 -46.54 -9.70 -6.56
CA PHE A 347 -47.18 -8.80 -7.51
C PHE A 347 -46.80 -9.12 -8.96
N PHE A 348 -45.52 -9.43 -9.23
CA PHE A 348 -45.07 -9.88 -10.55
C PHE A 348 -45.64 -11.24 -10.95
N LEU A 349 -45.70 -12.21 -10.03
CA LEU A 349 -46.36 -13.50 -10.26
C LEU A 349 -47.87 -13.31 -10.53
N TYR A 350 -48.53 -12.43 -9.79
CA TYR A 350 -49.95 -12.11 -9.99
C TYR A 350 -50.21 -11.52 -11.39
N ILE A 351 -49.39 -10.57 -11.84
CA ILE A 351 -49.46 -10.01 -13.20
C ILE A 351 -49.19 -11.08 -14.26
N TYR A 352 -48.17 -11.91 -14.06
CA TYR A 352 -47.82 -12.98 -15.00
C TYR A 352 -48.95 -14.01 -15.16
N VAL A 353 -49.56 -14.46 -14.04
CA VAL A 353 -50.70 -15.38 -14.08
C VAL A 353 -51.92 -14.76 -14.73
N HIS A 354 -52.19 -13.46 -14.52
CA HIS A 354 -53.30 -12.78 -15.20
C HIS A 354 -53.05 -12.57 -16.69
N SER A 355 -51.80 -12.37 -17.12
CA SER A 355 -51.43 -12.20 -18.53
C SER A 355 -51.52 -13.49 -19.36
N ILE A 356 -51.51 -14.67 -18.72
CA ILE A 356 -51.59 -15.98 -19.41
C ILE A 356 -53.05 -16.44 -19.58
N ASN A 357 -53.97 -15.91 -18.78
CA ASN A 357 -55.39 -16.27 -18.79
C ASN A 357 -56.29 -15.33 -19.61
N THR A 358 -55.68 -14.43 -20.39
CA THR A 358 -56.33 -13.58 -21.41
C THR A 358 -55.72 -13.89 -22.76
#